data_AF-A0A7W8Z9T9-F1
#
_entry.id   AF-A0A7W8Z9T9-F1
#
_cell.length_a   1.000
_cell.length_b   1.000
_cell.length_c   1.000
_cell.angle_alpha   90.00
_cell.angle_beta   90.00
_cell.angle_gamma   90.00
#
_symmetry.space_group_name_H-M   'P 1'
#
loop_
_entity.id
_entity.type
_entity.pdbx_description
1 polymer ?
#
loop_
_entity_poly.entity_id
_entity_poly.type
_entity_poly.pdbx_seq_one_letter_code
_entity_poly.pdbx_strand_id
1 'polypeptide(L)'
;MTDKPPTTIGACYACKRGFAYDPETVTLFPVDPETGLPPGMTVLGSMREPSPEALARAVRKPVCPDCVRKAEQFKEASERAADPSAGWKTWTRGDDG
;
A
#
# COMPACT_ATOMS: atom_id res chain seq x y z
N MET A 1 12.65 27.41 -22.00
CA MET A 1 13.55 26.76 -21.03
C MET A 1 12.75 25.63 -20.41
N THR A 2 13.06 24.37 -20.73
CA THR A 2 12.40 23.24 -20.07
C THR A 2 13.10 23.02 -18.76
N ASP A 3 12.54 23.57 -17.69
CA ASP A 3 12.91 23.24 -16.32
C ASP A 3 12.47 21.79 -16.09
N LYS A 4 13.41 20.85 -16.21
CA LYS A 4 13.15 19.45 -15.90
C LYS A 4 13.22 19.35 -14.37
N PRO A 5 12.16 18.92 -13.68
CA PRO A 5 12.18 18.83 -12.23
C PRO A 5 13.31 17.91 -11.76
N PRO A 6 13.91 18.17 -10.58
CA PRO A 6 15.03 17.41 -10.06
C PRO A 6 14.62 15.96 -9.82
N THR A 7 15.09 15.07 -10.69
CA THR A 7 14.87 13.63 -10.55
C THR A 7 15.81 13.08 -9.48
N THR A 8 15.24 12.51 -8.42
CA THR A 8 15.96 11.79 -7.35
C THR A 8 15.96 10.29 -7.65
N ILE A 9 17.01 9.58 -7.24
CA ILE A 9 17.06 8.11 -7.33
C ILE A 9 16.83 7.52 -5.94
N GLY A 10 15.88 6.60 -5.81
CA GLY A 10 15.66 5.85 -4.57
C GLY A 10 15.00 4.50 -4.82
N ALA A 11 14.75 3.76 -3.75
CA ALA A 11 14.17 2.41 -3.81
C ALA A 11 12.68 2.43 -3.49
N CYS A 12 11.89 1.73 -4.30
CA CYS A 12 10.46 1.53 -4.03
C CYS A 12 10.27 0.79 -2.71
N TYR A 13 9.46 1.35 -1.82
CA TYR A 13 9.16 0.70 -0.54
C TYR A 13 8.54 -0.71 -0.72
N ALA A 14 7.65 -0.88 -1.70
CA ALA A 14 6.91 -2.13 -1.90
C ALA A 14 7.75 -3.23 -2.59
N CYS A 15 8.36 -2.94 -3.75
CA CYS A 15 9.09 -3.95 -4.53
C CYS A 15 10.62 -3.86 -4.42
N LYS A 16 11.15 -2.91 -3.64
CA LYS A 16 12.59 -2.67 -3.41
C LYS A 16 13.43 -2.27 -4.64
N ARG A 17 12.85 -2.26 -5.84
CA ARG A 17 13.53 -1.82 -7.07
C ARG A 17 13.93 -0.34 -6.99
N GLY A 18 15.14 -0.03 -7.45
CA GLY A 18 15.58 1.34 -7.66
C GLY A 18 14.82 2.00 -8.82
N PHE A 19 14.42 3.25 -8.65
CA PHE A 19 13.78 4.03 -9.70
C PHE A 19 14.07 5.53 -9.52
N ALA A 20 14.07 6.25 -10.63
CA ALA A 20 14.11 7.72 -10.61
C ALA A 20 12.69 8.25 -10.40
N TYR A 21 12.55 9.24 -9.54
CA TYR A 21 11.28 9.89 -9.26
C TYR A 21 11.46 11.37 -8.93
N ASP A 22 10.40 12.12 -9.10
CA ASP A 22 10.31 13.50 -8.63
C ASP A 22 9.71 13.50 -7.21
N PRO A 23 10.42 14.03 -6.20
CA PRO A 23 9.96 14.04 -4.82
C PRO A 23 8.66 14.84 -4.61
N GLU A 24 8.32 15.75 -5.52
CA GLU A 24 7.11 16.57 -5.43
C GLU A 24 5.85 15.81 -5.89
N THR A 25 6.00 14.84 -6.80
CA THR A 25 4.87 14.14 -7.43
C THR A 25 4.80 12.64 -7.11
N VAL A 26 5.87 12.04 -6.59
CA VAL A 26 5.88 10.62 -6.25
C VAL A 26 4.91 10.29 -5.11
N THR A 27 4.26 9.13 -5.19
CA THR A 27 3.51 8.60 -4.05
C THR A 27 4.47 8.24 -2.92
N LEU A 28 4.30 8.90 -1.77
CA LEU A 28 5.04 8.63 -0.54
C LEU A 28 4.15 7.89 0.45
N PHE A 29 4.65 6.78 0.99
CA PHE A 29 3.95 5.98 1.99
C PHE A 29 4.60 6.14 3.37
N PRO A 30 3.83 6.34 4.46
CA PRO A 30 4.37 6.37 5.80
C PRO A 30 4.80 4.98 6.22
N VAL A 31 6.02 4.85 6.74
CA VAL A 31 6.60 3.58 7.17
C VAL A 31 7.27 3.80 8.52
N ASP A 32 6.90 3.01 9.50
CA ASP A 32 7.62 2.90 10.76
C ASP A 32 8.97 2.19 10.51
N PRO A 33 10.11 2.86 10.73
CA PRO A 33 11.43 2.29 10.50
C PRO A 33 11.76 1.11 11.41
N GLU A 34 11.10 0.98 12.59
CA GLU A 34 11.35 -0.14 13.50
C GLU A 34 10.73 -1.44 12.98
N THR A 35 9.52 -1.35 12.44
CA THR A 35 8.77 -2.54 11.96
C THR A 35 8.93 -2.75 10.45
N GLY A 36 9.32 -1.70 9.72
CA GLY A 36 9.33 -1.69 8.27
C GLY A 36 7.92 -1.72 7.65
N LEU A 37 6.88 -1.47 8.46
CA LEU A 37 5.47 -1.51 8.07
C LEU A 37 4.82 -0.12 8.21
N PRO A 38 3.64 0.11 7.60
CA PRO A 38 2.87 1.31 7.88
C PRO A 38 2.47 1.38 9.36
N PRO A 39 2.42 2.58 9.97
CA PRO A 39 1.93 2.72 11.33
C PRO A 39 0.54 2.08 11.48
N GLY A 40 0.40 1.20 12.47
CA GLY A 40 -0.87 0.51 12.74
C GLY A 40 -1.07 -0.78 11.94
N MET A 41 -0.21 -1.10 10.97
CA MET A 41 -0.23 -2.41 10.32
C MET A 41 0.50 -3.44 11.17
N THR A 42 -0.12 -4.60 11.40
CA THR A 42 0.53 -5.74 12.05
C THR A 42 1.22 -6.64 11.04
N VAL A 43 2.12 -7.51 11.51
CA VAL A 43 2.78 -8.52 10.67
C VAL A 43 1.82 -9.51 10.00
N LEU A 44 0.61 -9.66 10.55
CA LEU A 44 -0.45 -10.49 9.98
C LEU A 44 -1.28 -9.74 8.92
N GLY A 45 -0.94 -8.49 8.63
CA GLY A 45 -1.65 -7.65 7.66
C GLY A 45 -2.96 -7.04 8.18
N SER A 46 -3.27 -7.19 9.47
CA SER A 46 -4.40 -6.51 10.10
C SER A 46 -4.04 -5.08 10.49
N MET A 47 -5.05 -4.21 10.54
CA MET A 47 -4.90 -2.84 11.01
C MET A 47 -5.28 -2.74 12.49
N ARG A 48 -4.51 -1.97 13.24
CA ARG A 48 -4.79 -1.54 14.61
C ARG A 48 -4.52 -0.04 14.73
N GLU A 49 -5.01 0.56 15.81
CA GLU A 49 -4.66 1.94 16.14
C GLU A 49 -3.12 2.06 16.31
N PRO A 50 -2.44 2.93 15.55
CA PRO A 50 -1.02 3.17 15.72
C PRO A 50 -0.74 3.90 17.03
N SER A 51 0.38 3.58 17.70
CA SER A 51 0.81 4.37 18.85
C SER A 51 1.28 5.76 18.42
N PRO A 52 1.18 6.79 19.29
CA PRO A 52 1.71 8.12 19.00
C PRO A 52 3.19 8.10 18.64
N GLU A 53 4.00 7.26 19.30
CA GLU A 53 5.42 7.12 18.98
C GLU A 53 5.64 6.53 17.59
N ALA A 54 4.82 5.56 17.16
CA ALA A 54 4.92 4.96 15.83
C ALA A 54 4.58 5.96 14.72
N LEU A 55 3.61 6.84 14.96
CA LEU A 55 3.30 7.95 14.06
C LEU A 55 4.44 8.98 14.02
N ALA A 56 4.97 9.36 15.19
CA ALA A 56 6.01 10.40 15.28
C ALA A 56 7.31 10.00 14.58
N ARG A 57 7.68 8.72 14.61
CA ARG A 57 8.90 8.21 13.95
C ARG A 57 8.69 7.77 12.50
N ALA A 58 7.46 7.77 12.00
CA ALA A 58 7.16 7.29 10.66
C ALA A 58 7.89 8.13 9.61
N VAL A 59 8.59 7.46 8.70
CA VAL A 59 9.30 8.10 7.60
C VAL A 59 8.55 7.88 6.30
N ARG A 60 8.54 8.90 5.44
CA ARG A 60 7.93 8.81 4.11
C ARG A 60 8.88 8.11 3.14
N LYS A 61 8.43 7.01 2.54
CA LYS A 61 9.20 6.26 1.54
C LYS A 61 8.50 6.28 0.18
N PRO A 62 9.25 6.40 -0.93
CA PRO A 62 8.66 6.46 -2.27
C PRO A 62 8.16 5.08 -2.72
N VAL A 63 7.04 5.08 -3.45
CA VAL A 63 6.47 3.88 -4.09
C VAL A 63 6.48 4.08 -5.60
N CYS A 64 6.95 3.08 -6.34
CA CYS A 64 7.01 3.20 -7.80
C CYS A 64 5.61 3.14 -8.43
N PRO A 65 5.40 3.79 -9.58
CA PRO A 65 4.09 3.84 -10.24
C PRO A 65 3.48 2.47 -10.54
N ASP A 66 4.31 1.45 -10.84
CA ASP A 66 3.82 0.09 -11.06
C ASP A 66 3.16 -0.51 -9.82
N CYS A 67 3.74 -0.28 -8.65
CA CYS A 67 3.20 -0.78 -7.38
C CYS A 67 1.93 -0.03 -6.99
N VAL A 68 1.86 1.29 -7.26
CA VAL A 68 0.64 2.08 -7.06
C VAL A 68 -0.48 1.54 -7.94
N ARG A 69 -0.24 1.39 -9.25
CA ARG A 69 -1.24 0.84 -10.19
C ARG A 69 -1.72 -0.54 -9.76
N LYS A 70 -0.81 -1.41 -9.30
CA LYS A 70 -1.16 -2.74 -8.80
C LYS A 70 -2.03 -2.67 -7.53
N ALA A 71 -1.74 -1.74 -6.62
CA ALA A 71 -2.53 -1.54 -5.41
C ALA A 71 -3.96 -1.07 -5.74
N GLU A 72 -4.12 -0.12 -6.67
CA GLU A 72 -5.44 0.32 -7.15
C GLU A 72 -6.22 -0.85 -7.75
N GLN A 73 -5.60 -1.66 -8.62
CA GLN A 73 -6.24 -2.85 -9.20
C GLN A 73 -6.71 -3.85 -8.15
N PHE A 74 -5.93 -4.04 -7.08
CA PHE A 74 -6.34 -4.89 -5.96
C PHE A 74 -7.53 -4.30 -5.22
N LYS A 75 -7.53 -3.00 -4.95
CA LYS A 75 -8.64 -2.31 -4.31
C LYS A 75 -9.93 -2.47 -5.12
N GLU A 76 -9.88 -2.18 -6.42
CA GLU A 76 -11.02 -2.34 -7.33
C GLU A 76 -11.53 -3.79 -7.37
N ALA A 77 -10.61 -4.77 -7.36
CA ALA A 77 -10.97 -6.18 -7.33
C ALA A 77 -11.63 -6.59 -6.00
N SER A 78 -11.12 -6.09 -4.87
CA SER A 78 -11.71 -6.32 -3.55
C SER A 78 -13.07 -5.65 -3.40
N GLU A 79 -13.23 -4.43 -3.88
CA GLU A 79 -14.52 -3.71 -3.88
C GLU A 79 -15.55 -4.46 -4.73
N ARG A 80 -15.15 -4.93 -5.93
CA ARG A 80 -16.02 -5.77 -6.76
C ARG A 80 -16.37 -7.11 -6.10
N ALA A 81 -15.44 -7.71 -5.35
CA ALA A 81 -15.71 -8.95 -4.64
C ALA A 81 -16.60 -8.75 -3.40
N ALA A 82 -16.55 -7.57 -2.78
CA ALA A 82 -17.39 -7.18 -1.65
C ALA A 82 -18.82 -6.77 -2.08
N ASP A 83 -19.04 -6.49 -3.37
CA ASP A 83 -20.37 -6.21 -3.89
C ASP A 83 -21.28 -7.46 -3.75
N PRO A 84 -22.36 -7.38 -2.96
CA PRO A 84 -23.24 -8.52 -2.71
C PRO A 84 -23.99 -8.99 -3.95
N SER A 85 -24.05 -8.16 -5.00
CA SER A 85 -24.65 -8.44 -6.30
C SER A 85 -23.67 -9.10 -7.27
N ALA A 86 -22.36 -9.10 -6.97
CA ALA A 86 -21.31 -9.72 -7.78
C ALA A 86 -21.31 -11.28 -7.74
N GLY A 87 -22.38 -11.89 -7.23
CA GLY A 87 -22.68 -13.30 -7.47
C GLY A 87 -21.66 -14.26 -6.85
N TRP A 88 -21.19 -13.98 -5.63
CA TRP A 88 -20.47 -14.97 -4.84
C TRP A 88 -21.47 -16.07 -4.43
N LYS A 89 -21.50 -17.15 -5.20
CA LYS A 89 -22.30 -18.34 -4.87
C LYS A 89 -21.84 -18.84 -3.50
N THR A 90 -22.76 -18.74 -2.56
CA THR A 90 -22.84 -19.36 -1.24
C THR A 90 -21.95 -20.60 -1.07
N TRP A 91 -20.88 -20.48 -0.30
CA TRP A 91 -20.27 -21.64 0.37
C TRP A 91 -21.16 -22.01 1.57
N THR A 92 -22.36 -22.53 1.32
CA THR A 92 -23.08 -23.30 2.33
C THR A 92 -22.40 -24.66 2.41
N ARG A 93 -21.46 -24.76 3.36
CA ARG A 93 -20.97 -26.02 3.92
C ARG A 93 -22.19 -26.92 4.18
N GLY A 94 -22.18 -28.10 3.57
CA GLY A 94 -23.26 -29.06 3.64
C GLY A 94 -23.64 -29.37 5.09
N ASP A 95 -24.93 -29.26 5.35
CA ASP A 95 -25.62 -29.97 6.43
C ASP A 95 -25.76 -31.43 5.96
N ASP A 96 -24.83 -32.29 6.38
CA ASP A 96 -25.04 -33.74 6.41
C ASP A 96 -25.60 -34.09 7.80
N GLY A 97 -26.90 -34.36 7.86
CA GLY A 97 -27.63 -34.79 9.05
C GLY A 97 -28.99 -35.37 8.71
#